data_AF-A0A8T5DY25-F1
#
_entry.id   AF-A0A8T5DY25-F1
#
_cell.length_a   1.000
_cell.length_b   1.000
_cell.length_c   1.000
_cell.angle_alpha   90.00
_cell.angle_beta   90.00
_cell.angle_gamma   90.00
#
_symmetry.space_group_name_H-M   'P 1'
#
loop_
_entity.id
_entity.type
_entity.pdbx_description
1 polymer ?
#
loop_
_entity_poly.entity_id
_entity_poly.type
_entity_poly.pdbx_seq_one_letter_code
_entity_poly.pdbx_strand_id
1 'polypeptide(L)'
;VQMLWNRLSNSADHAANFAVMASKRNRQGYQVMIRGHDHEPAYTYKDPAKGIVSYVPFVDSNSFRLFKHRQHTINPGALFDNNFAVIDAEPVGEDQPVVTYHKL
;
A
#
# COMPACT_ATOMS: atom_id res chain seq x y z
N VAL A 1 -13.08 -16.01 8.78
CA VAL A 1 -12.94 -14.69 8.12
C VAL A 1 -11.54 -14.18 8.43
N GLN A 2 -10.73 -13.78 7.44
CA GLN A 2 -9.42 -13.16 7.71
C GLN A 2 -9.65 -11.75 8.28
N MET A 3 -9.09 -11.46 9.46
CA MET A 3 -9.27 -10.19 10.16
C MET A 3 -8.29 -9.15 9.60
N LEU A 4 -8.80 -8.23 8.78
CA LEU A 4 -8.01 -7.12 8.21
C LEU A 4 -7.97 -5.88 9.11
N TRP A 5 -8.74 -5.88 10.20
CA TRP A 5 -8.89 -4.76 11.13
C TRP A 5 -7.84 -4.77 12.26
N ASN A 6 -6.72 -5.46 12.06
CA ASN A 6 -5.60 -5.46 13.01
C ASN A 6 -4.55 -4.44 12.59
N ARG A 7 -3.91 -3.84 13.60
CA ARG A 7 -2.74 -2.99 13.38
C ARG A 7 -1.60 -3.81 12.80
N LEU A 8 -0.97 -3.31 11.73
CA LEU A 8 0.19 -3.97 11.12
C LEU A 8 1.45 -3.61 11.90
N SER A 9 2.08 -4.60 12.53
CA SER A 9 3.29 -4.43 13.33
C SER A 9 4.50 -5.16 12.76
N ASN A 10 4.26 -6.22 11.98
CA ASN A 10 5.30 -7.10 11.46
C ASN A 10 4.91 -7.70 10.10
N SER A 11 5.87 -8.33 9.42
CA SER A 11 5.69 -8.90 8.08
C SER A 11 4.59 -9.97 7.97
N ALA A 12 4.27 -10.68 9.05
CA ALA A 12 3.17 -11.66 9.05
C ALA A 12 1.81 -10.97 9.01
N ASP A 13 1.66 -9.83 9.69
CA ASP A 13 0.44 -9.02 9.62
C ASP A 13 0.20 -8.52 8.19
N HIS A 14 1.26 -8.06 7.51
CA HIS A 14 1.18 -7.64 6.11
C HIS A 14 0.85 -8.81 5.17
N ALA A 15 1.30 -10.04 5.47
CA ALA A 15 1.03 -11.21 4.63
C ALA A 15 -0.48 -11.52 4.50
N ALA A 16 -1.28 -11.21 5.52
CA ALA A 16 -2.72 -11.38 5.48
C ALA A 16 -3.38 -10.49 4.41
N ASN A 17 -2.89 -9.26 4.22
CA ASN A 17 -3.38 -8.37 3.14
C ASN A 17 -3.16 -9.01 1.78
N PHE A 18 -1.95 -9.52 1.51
CA PHE A 18 -1.62 -10.16 0.23
C PHE A 18 -2.38 -11.46 -0.01
N ALA A 19 -2.67 -12.23 1.04
CA ALA A 19 -3.53 -13.41 0.94
C ALA A 19 -4.96 -13.05 0.50
N VAL A 20 -5.52 -11.96 1.02
CA VAL A 20 -6.82 -11.44 0.58
C VAL A 20 -6.76 -10.93 -0.86
N MET A 21 -5.70 -10.22 -1.24
CA MET A 21 -5.51 -9.73 -2.61
C MET A 21 -5.38 -10.87 -3.64
N ALA A 22 -4.79 -12.00 -3.24
CA ALA A 22 -4.67 -13.21 -4.05
C ALA A 22 -5.93 -14.09 -4.05
N SER A 23 -7.00 -13.69 -3.34
CA SER A 23 -8.22 -14.49 -3.20
C SER A 23 -8.86 -14.82 -4.55
N LYS A 24 -9.20 -16.10 -4.73
CA LYS A 24 -9.82 -16.68 -5.94
C LYS A 24 -11.16 -16.08 -6.35
N ARG A 25 -11.77 -15.23 -5.51
CA ARG A 25 -13.00 -14.48 -5.86
C ARG A 25 -12.74 -13.49 -7.00
N ASN A 26 -11.51 -13.04 -7.18
CA ASN A 26 -11.07 -12.31 -8.35
C ASN A 26 -10.11 -13.21 -9.15
N ARG A 27 -10.52 -13.66 -10.35
CA ARG A 27 -9.71 -14.57 -11.20
C ARG A 27 -8.35 -13.97 -11.60
N GLN A 28 -8.19 -12.66 -11.53
CA GLN A 28 -6.96 -11.94 -11.85
C GLN A 28 -6.18 -11.48 -10.61
N GLY A 29 -6.76 -11.65 -9.41
CA GLY A 29 -6.25 -11.05 -8.17
C GLY A 29 -6.29 -9.52 -8.17
N TYR A 30 -6.16 -8.91 -7.00
CA TYR A 30 -6.02 -7.46 -6.87
C TYR A 30 -4.54 -7.08 -6.84
N GLN A 31 -4.18 -5.99 -7.53
CA GLN A 31 -2.81 -5.46 -7.55
C GLN A 31 -2.59 -4.34 -6.54
N VAL A 32 -3.64 -3.59 -6.21
CA VAL A 32 -3.58 -2.50 -5.21
C VAL A 32 -4.67 -2.72 -4.16
N MET A 33 -4.30 -2.59 -2.90
CA MET A 33 -5.22 -2.51 -1.77
C MET A 33 -4.98 -1.18 -1.06
N ILE A 34 -6.05 -0.42 -0.84
CA ILE A 34 -6.05 0.75 0.03
C ILE A 34 -6.68 0.32 1.35
N ARG A 35 -5.99 0.53 2.46
CA ARG A 35 -6.46 0.21 3.82
C ARG A 35 -6.19 1.38 4.77
N GLY A 36 -6.78 1.34 5.96
CA GLY A 36 -6.53 2.31 7.04
C GLY A 36 -6.24 1.62 8.36
N HIS A 37 -6.75 2.20 9.46
CA HIS A 37 -6.68 1.69 10.84
C HIS A 37 -5.34 1.87 11.57
N ASP A 38 -4.19 1.79 10.90
CA ASP A 38 -2.89 1.84 11.60
C ASP A 38 -2.47 3.25 12.05
N HIS A 39 -3.23 4.28 11.64
CA HIS A 39 -3.02 5.74 11.83
C HIS A 39 -1.75 6.30 11.18
N GLU A 40 -0.66 5.55 11.20
CA GLU A 40 0.59 5.90 10.54
C GLU A 40 0.52 5.61 9.04
N PRO A 41 1.04 6.51 8.18
CA PRO A 41 1.26 6.22 6.78
C PRO A 41 2.17 5.00 6.59
N ALA A 42 1.80 4.12 5.67
CA ALA A 42 2.62 2.97 5.30
C ALA A 42 2.44 2.61 3.84
N TYR A 43 3.53 2.20 3.22
CA TYR A 43 3.55 1.59 1.89
C TYR A 43 4.22 0.23 1.97
N THR A 44 3.53 -0.81 1.53
CA THR A 44 4.10 -2.17 1.49
C THR A 44 3.88 -2.75 0.11
N TYR A 45 4.87 -3.46 -0.41
CA TYR A 45 4.72 -4.25 -1.63
C TYR A 45 5.29 -5.65 -1.45
N LYS A 46 4.79 -6.57 -2.26
CA LYS A 46 5.31 -7.93 -2.36
C LYS A 46 6.23 -8.05 -3.56
N ASP A 47 7.52 -8.18 -3.29
CA ASP A 47 8.57 -8.43 -4.27
C ASP A 47 8.78 -9.94 -4.48
N PRO A 48 8.84 -10.44 -5.73
CA PRO A 48 9.09 -11.85 -5.98
C PRO A 48 10.43 -12.37 -5.43
N ALA A 49 11.46 -11.52 -5.36
CA ALA A 49 12.80 -11.91 -4.91
C ALA A 49 13.03 -11.60 -3.42
N LYS A 50 12.50 -10.47 -2.92
CA LYS A 50 12.74 -9.99 -1.54
C LYS A 50 11.62 -10.32 -0.55
N GLY A 51 10.49 -10.87 -1.02
CA GLY A 51 9.32 -11.09 -0.18
C GLY A 51 8.56 -9.80 0.11
N ILE A 52 8.04 -9.65 1.33
CA ILE A 52 7.27 -8.46 1.73
C ILE A 52 8.23 -7.35 2.15
N VAL A 53 8.14 -6.20 1.50
CA VAL A 53 8.94 -5.01 1.80
C VAL A 53 8.00 -3.90 2.23
N SER A 54 8.28 -3.30 3.39
CA SER A 54 7.48 -2.22 3.98
C SER A 54 8.31 -0.96 4.18
N TYR A 55 7.70 0.19 3.91
CA TYR A 55 8.25 1.51 4.09
C TYR A 55 7.29 2.33 4.93
N VAL A 56 7.84 3.05 5.91
CA VAL A 56 7.18 4.19 6.52
C VAL A 56 7.58 5.41 5.70
N PRO A 57 6.70 5.98 4.87
CA PRO A 57 7.03 7.15 4.08
C PRO A 57 7.29 8.34 5.00
N PHE A 58 8.35 9.10 4.69
CA PHE A 58 8.42 10.47 5.14
C PHE A 58 7.45 11.28 4.28
N VAL A 59 6.52 11.95 4.95
CA VAL A 59 5.43 12.68 4.32
C VAL A 59 6.01 13.85 3.51
N ASP A 60 5.44 14.11 2.33
CA ASP A 60 5.87 15.09 1.32
C ASP A 60 7.22 14.82 0.61
N SER A 61 7.97 13.79 1.03
CA SER A 61 9.25 13.45 0.39
C SER A 61 9.26 12.08 -0.30
N ASN A 62 8.33 11.18 0.06
CA ASN A 62 8.33 9.82 -0.46
C ASN A 62 7.23 9.61 -1.50
N SER A 63 7.65 9.20 -2.69
CA SER A 63 6.79 8.75 -3.79
C SER A 63 7.11 7.31 -4.15
N PHE A 64 6.10 6.51 -4.48
CA PHE A 64 6.30 5.12 -4.89
C PHE A 64 5.58 4.81 -6.20
N ARG A 65 6.31 4.19 -7.12
CA ARG A 65 5.75 3.68 -8.38
C ARG A 65 4.98 2.38 -8.14
N LEU A 66 3.79 2.28 -8.72
CA LEU A 66 2.90 1.11 -8.62
C LEU A 66 3.16 0.15 -9.79
N PHE A 67 4.22 -0.64 -9.67
CA PHE A 67 4.62 -1.63 -10.68
C PHE A 67 3.59 -2.76 -10.86
N LYS A 68 3.06 -2.92 -12.07
CA LYS A 68 2.05 -3.95 -12.43
C LYS A 68 2.43 -5.40 -12.08
N HIS A 69 3.72 -5.70 -11.94
CA HIS A 69 4.21 -7.04 -11.59
C HIS A 69 4.30 -7.27 -10.06
N ARG A 70 3.84 -6.32 -9.25
CA ARG A 70 3.85 -6.36 -7.79
C ARG A 70 2.44 -6.14 -7.25
N GLN A 71 2.19 -6.69 -6.07
CA GLN A 71 1.03 -6.33 -5.27
C GLN A 71 1.43 -5.23 -4.27
N HIS A 72 0.53 -4.26 -4.08
CA HIS A 72 0.76 -3.06 -3.30
C HIS A 72 -0.32 -2.90 -2.25
N THR A 73 0.07 -2.55 -1.02
CA THR A 73 -0.84 -2.09 0.02
C THR A 73 -0.47 -0.67 0.42
N ILE A 74 -1.45 0.23 0.37
CA ILE A 74 -1.32 1.64 0.69
C ILE A 74 -2.14 1.89 1.96
N ASN A 75 -1.50 2.39 3.02
CA ASN A 75 -2.17 2.97 4.16
C ASN A 75 -1.87 4.48 4.19
N PRO A 76 -2.84 5.36 3.92
CA PRO A 76 -2.62 6.80 3.88
C PRO A 76 -2.36 7.42 5.26
N GLY A 77 -2.58 6.67 6.35
CA GLY A 77 -2.61 7.19 7.71
C GLY A 77 -3.98 7.74 8.09
N ALA A 78 -4.07 8.38 9.26
CA ALA A 78 -5.29 8.95 9.77
C ALA A 78 -5.45 10.44 9.39
N LEU A 79 -6.68 10.80 9.01
CA LEU A 79 -7.03 12.18 8.68
C LEU A 79 -6.91 13.14 9.86
N PHE A 80 -7.15 12.69 11.11
CA PHE A 80 -7.01 13.54 12.29
C PHE A 80 -5.54 13.89 12.59
N ASP A 81 -4.60 13.11 12.05
CA ASP A 81 -3.16 13.42 12.05
C ASP A 81 -2.76 14.19 10.77
N ASN A 82 -3.73 14.71 10.02
CA ASN A 82 -3.59 15.41 8.74
C ASN A 82 -2.97 14.59 7.61
N ASN A 83 -2.87 13.27 7.73
CA ASN A 83 -2.23 12.42 6.73
C ASN A 83 -3.21 12.03 5.61
N PHE A 84 -2.74 12.08 4.36
CA PHE A 84 -3.45 11.54 3.21
C PHE A 84 -2.48 11.03 2.14
N ALA A 85 -2.98 10.30 1.15
CA ALA A 85 -2.20 9.86 0.00
C ALA A 85 -2.91 10.19 -1.31
N VAL A 86 -2.15 10.59 -2.31
CA VAL A 86 -2.63 10.87 -3.68
C VAL A 86 -2.04 9.83 -4.61
N ILE A 87 -2.90 9.18 -5.39
CA ILE A 87 -2.49 8.29 -6.48
C ILE A 87 -2.67 9.08 -7.78
N ASP A 88 -1.56 9.45 -8.40
CA ASP A 88 -1.55 9.93 -9.76
C ASP A 88 -1.49 8.73 -10.70
N ALA A 89 -2.55 8.52 -11.50
CA ALA A 89 -2.65 7.40 -12.42
C ALA A 89 -1.92 7.66 -13.75
N GLU A 90 -1.69 8.93 -14.10
CA GLU A 90 -1.10 9.36 -15.36
C GLU A 90 -0.02 10.45 -15.15
N PRO A 91 0.99 10.20 -14.30
CA PRO A 91 2.04 11.19 -14.02
C PRO A 91 2.87 11.50 -15.26
N VAL A 92 3.13 12.78 -15.50
CA VAL A 92 3.92 13.24 -16.65
C VAL A 92 5.35 12.73 -16.55
N GLY A 93 5.82 12.05 -17.61
CA GLY A 93 7.19 11.53 -17.70
C GLY A 93 7.40 10.19 -16.99
N GLU A 94 6.33 9.54 -16.52
CA GLU A 94 6.37 8.27 -15.82
C GLU A 94 5.47 7.25 -16.50
N ASP A 95 5.95 6.01 -16.66
CA ASP A 95 5.21 4.94 -17.35
C ASP A 95 4.18 4.25 -16.45
N GLN A 96 4.09 4.65 -15.19
CA GLN A 96 3.36 3.93 -14.15
C GLN A 96 2.71 4.90 -13.16
N PRO A 97 1.57 4.52 -12.56
CA PRO A 97 0.98 5.30 -11.49
C PRO A 97 1.94 5.50 -10.32
N VAL A 98 1.84 6.66 -9.67
CA VAL A 98 2.66 7.03 -8.52
C VAL A 98 1.75 7.34 -7.33
N VAL A 99 2.06 6.76 -6.17
CA VAL A 99 1.47 7.19 -4.90
C VAL A 99 2.42 8.14 -4.18
N THR A 100 1.88 9.26 -3.73
CA THR A 100 2.56 10.27 -2.91
C THR A 100 1.82 10.42 -1.59
N TYR A 101 2.56 10.60 -0.51
CA TYR A 101 2.01 10.78 0.84
C TYR A 101 2.16 12.25 1.25
N HIS A 102 1.09 12.81 1.81
CA HIS A 102 0.98 14.24 2.11
C HIS A 102 0.47 14.50 3.52
N LYS A 103 0.78 15.68 4.05
CA LYS A 103 0.23 16.20 5.31
C LYS A 103 -0.42 17.57 5.08
N LEU A 104 -1.63 17.76 5.61
CA LEU A 104 -2.29 19.08 5.66
C LEU A 104 -1.65 20.01 6.72
#